data_AF-A0A3M1XZB2-F1
#
_entry.id   AF-A0A3M1XZB2-F1
#
_cell.length_a   1.000
_cell.length_b   1.000
_cell.length_c   1.000
_cell.angle_alpha   90.00
_cell.angle_beta   90.00
_cell.angle_gamma   90.00
#
_symmetry.space_group_name_H-M   'P 1'
#
loop_
_entity.id
_entity.type
_entity.pdbx_description
1 polymer ?
#
loop_
_entity_poly.entity_id
_entity_poly.type
_entity_poly.pdbx_seq_one_letter_code
_entity_poly.pdbx_strand_id
1 'polypeptide(L)'
;MGNFAYRPFESLRQLRNRLSEKPLTEKLPPAEDDDELFERAMAKVREIKEFREIPYRCPRVSVKKRPLRDDNSALKRLEEIARGQRPIDITKTQEYVEWVNPRYRKELVRHLHRGCFSVQDFLDLHGYTRQEALEALRNFLREARQRGLSCVKIIHGRGLRSVR
;
A
#
# COMPACT_ATOMS: atom_id res chain seq x y z
N MET A 1 15.88 22.38 -34.67
CA MET A 1 15.17 22.53 -33.38
C MET A 1 13.69 22.28 -33.63
N GLY A 2 13.21 21.04 -33.42
CA GLY A 2 11.83 20.65 -33.69
C GLY A 2 10.95 20.87 -32.45
N ASN A 3 9.89 21.66 -32.60
CA ASN A 3 8.97 22.01 -31.52
C ASN A 3 8.01 20.84 -31.26
N PHE A 4 8.25 20.05 -30.22
CA PHE A 4 7.36 18.95 -29.79
C PHE A 4 6.22 19.50 -28.93
N ALA A 5 5.13 19.95 -29.56
CA ALA A 5 3.91 20.35 -28.85
C ALA A 5 2.85 19.23 -28.96
N TYR A 6 3.05 18.13 -28.22
CA TYR A 6 2.01 17.11 -28.05
C TYR A 6 1.00 17.56 -27.00
N ARG A 7 -0.23 17.89 -27.42
CA ARG A 7 -1.33 18.36 -26.55
C ARG A 7 -2.50 17.37 -26.53
N PRO A 8 -2.36 16.22 -25.86
CA PRO A 8 -3.34 15.11 -25.91
C PRO A 8 -4.70 15.45 -25.28
N PHE A 9 -4.83 16.59 -24.59
CA PHE A 9 -6.02 16.95 -23.81
C PHE A 9 -6.73 18.22 -24.28
N GLU A 10 -6.33 18.81 -25.41
CA GLU A 10 -7.00 20.01 -25.96
C GLU A 10 -8.46 19.71 -26.34
N SER A 11 -8.73 18.48 -26.79
CA SER A 11 -10.06 17.96 -27.13
C SER A 11 -11.00 17.81 -25.92
N LEU A 12 -10.48 17.71 -24.69
CA LEU A 12 -11.31 17.59 -23.48
C LEU A 12 -12.00 18.91 -23.13
N ARG A 13 -11.43 20.07 -23.51
CA ARG A 13 -12.06 21.37 -23.30
C ARG A 13 -13.35 21.52 -24.11
N GLN A 14 -13.36 20.97 -25.33
CA GLN A 14 -14.55 20.94 -26.19
C GLN A 14 -15.62 19.97 -25.65
N LEU A 15 -15.20 18.84 -25.07
CA LEU A 15 -16.11 17.86 -24.45
C LEU A 15 -16.80 18.42 -23.19
N ARG A 16 -16.07 19.18 -22.36
CA ARG A 16 -16.61 19.82 -21.15
C ARG A 16 -17.75 20.80 -21.46
N ASN A 17 -17.64 21.57 -22.53
CA ASN A 17 -18.67 22.52 -22.93
C ASN A 17 -19.90 21.82 -23.56
N ARG A 18 -19.71 20.64 -24.20
CA ARG A 18 -20.83 19.80 -24.67
C ARG A 18 -21.60 19.12 -23.54
N LEU A 19 -20.93 18.83 -22.42
CA LEU A 19 -21.54 18.20 -21.24
C LEU A 19 -22.22 19.20 -20.29
N SER A 20 -22.05 20.52 -20.48
CA SER A 20 -22.57 21.53 -19.56
C SER A 20 -23.98 22.07 -19.88
N GLU A 21 -24.72 21.47 -20.82
CA GLU A 21 -26.01 22.03 -21.28
C GLU A 21 -27.28 21.23 -20.90
N LYS A 22 -27.19 20.29 -19.96
CA LYS A 22 -28.41 19.84 -19.27
C LYS A 22 -28.21 19.88 -17.77
N PRO A 23 -28.74 20.90 -17.06
CA PRO A 23 -29.09 20.67 -15.67
C PRO A 23 -30.14 19.55 -15.68
N LEU A 24 -29.72 18.35 -15.29
CA LEU A 24 -30.64 17.33 -14.78
C LEU A 24 -31.13 17.81 -13.42
N THR A 25 -31.83 18.94 -13.39
CA THR A 25 -32.83 19.21 -12.37
C THR A 25 -34.05 18.39 -12.75
N GLU A 26 -33.90 17.07 -12.64
CA GLU A 26 -35.04 16.27 -12.19
C GLU A 26 -35.30 16.81 -10.80
N LYS A 27 -36.34 17.66 -10.67
CA LYS A 27 -36.80 18.12 -9.37
C LYS A 27 -37.04 16.86 -8.56
N LEU A 28 -36.16 16.57 -7.61
CA LEU A 28 -36.55 15.68 -6.52
C LEU A 28 -37.87 16.26 -5.99
N PRO A 29 -38.94 15.45 -5.89
CA PRO A 29 -40.12 15.90 -5.18
C PRO A 29 -39.66 16.44 -3.82
N PRO A 30 -40.37 17.43 -3.23
CA PRO A 30 -40.06 17.88 -1.88
C PRO A 30 -39.86 16.63 -1.02
N ALA A 31 -38.81 16.62 -0.19
CA ALA A 31 -38.54 15.51 0.71
C ALA A 31 -39.81 15.30 1.54
N GLU A 32 -40.66 14.38 1.10
CA GLU A 32 -41.67 13.75 1.93
C GLU A 32 -40.88 13.24 3.14
N ASP A 33 -41.45 13.39 4.34
CA ASP A 33 -40.79 12.89 5.55
C ASP A 33 -40.35 11.45 5.28
N ASP A 34 -39.06 11.13 5.50
CA ASP A 34 -38.48 9.84 5.09
C ASP A 34 -39.31 8.67 5.67
N ASP A 35 -39.93 8.91 6.83
CA ASP A 35 -40.86 8.03 7.52
C ASP A 35 -42.14 7.76 6.70
N GLU A 36 -42.78 8.79 6.14
CA GLU A 36 -43.99 8.62 5.30
C GLU A 36 -43.66 7.89 3.98
N LEU A 37 -42.51 8.20 3.38
CA LEU A 37 -42.02 7.51 2.18
C LEU A 37 -41.76 6.02 2.46
N PHE A 38 -41.16 5.73 3.61
CA PHE A 38 -40.90 4.36 4.07
C PHE A 38 -42.19 3.59 4.33
N GLU A 39 -43.16 4.19 5.04
CA GLU A 39 -44.46 3.56 5.30
C GLU A 39 -45.20 3.22 4.01
N ARG A 40 -45.22 4.13 3.02
CA ARG A 40 -45.83 3.89 1.72
C ARG A 40 -45.13 2.75 0.96
N ALA A 41 -43.80 2.68 1.02
CA ALA A 41 -43.02 1.63 0.38
C ALA A 41 -43.26 0.25 1.04
N MET A 42 -43.42 0.21 2.36
CA MET A 42 -43.62 -1.03 3.13
C MET A 42 -45.08 -1.49 3.21
N ALA A 43 -46.06 -0.67 2.82
CA ALA A 43 -47.49 -0.93 2.95
C ALA A 43 -48.00 -2.26 2.35
N LYS A 44 -47.29 -2.84 1.38
CA LYS A 44 -47.65 -4.12 0.72
C LYS A 44 -46.76 -5.30 1.12
N VAL A 45 -45.81 -5.10 2.03
CA VAL A 45 -44.92 -6.17 2.49
C VAL A 45 -45.67 -7.05 3.48
N ARG A 46 -45.72 -8.35 3.19
CA ARG A 46 -46.27 -9.36 4.10
C ARG A 46 -45.14 -10.25 4.59
N GLU A 47 -45.14 -10.55 5.89
CA GLU A 47 -44.20 -11.48 6.49
C GLU A 47 -44.35 -12.87 5.84
N ILE A 48 -43.25 -13.47 5.42
CA ILE A 48 -43.23 -14.85 4.92
C ILE A 48 -42.96 -15.78 6.11
N LYS A 49 -44.04 -16.26 6.75
CA LYS A 49 -43.98 -17.07 7.99
C LYS A 49 -43.18 -18.37 7.83
N GLU A 50 -43.14 -18.92 6.62
CA GLU A 50 -42.43 -20.15 6.26
C GLU A 50 -40.92 -20.06 6.55
N PHE A 51 -40.32 -18.86 6.47
CA PHE A 51 -38.89 -18.68 6.75
C PHE A 51 -38.55 -18.68 8.25
N ARG A 52 -39.55 -18.49 9.13
CA ARG A 52 -39.35 -18.48 10.58
C ARG A 52 -39.16 -19.88 11.15
N GLU A 53 -39.77 -20.86 10.50
CA GLU A 53 -39.76 -22.27 10.91
C GLU A 53 -38.56 -23.03 10.33
N ILE A 54 -37.80 -22.44 9.40
CA ILE A 54 -36.59 -23.05 8.85
C ILE A 54 -35.58 -23.19 9.99
N PRO A 55 -35.25 -24.42 10.43
CA PRO A 55 -34.28 -24.61 11.48
C PRO A 55 -32.91 -24.21 10.96
N TYR A 56 -32.42 -23.03 11.38
CA TYR A 56 -31.06 -22.63 11.10
C TYR A 56 -30.11 -23.54 11.87
N ARG A 57 -29.57 -24.55 11.19
CA ARG A 57 -28.43 -25.31 11.70
C ARG A 57 -27.22 -24.40 11.59
N CYS A 58 -26.96 -23.57 12.60
CA CYS A 58 -25.61 -23.08 12.84
C CYS A 58 -24.71 -24.32 12.91
N PRO A 59 -23.74 -24.49 12.00
CA PRO A 59 -22.64 -25.38 12.30
C PRO A 59 -22.06 -24.86 13.63
N ARG A 60 -22.00 -25.70 14.66
CA ARG A 60 -21.30 -25.33 15.90
C ARG A 60 -19.82 -25.25 15.56
N VAL A 61 -19.41 -24.16 14.93
CA VAL A 61 -18.01 -23.81 14.86
C VAL A 61 -17.67 -23.44 16.29
N SER A 62 -16.90 -24.29 16.96
CA SER A 62 -16.20 -23.90 18.16
C SER A 62 -15.19 -22.84 17.75
N VAL A 63 -15.68 -21.61 17.61
CA VAL A 63 -14.82 -20.45 17.50
C VAL A 63 -14.11 -20.42 18.84
N LYS A 64 -12.88 -20.96 18.88
CA LYS A 64 -11.97 -20.71 20.00
C LYS A 64 -12.00 -19.20 20.15
N LYS A 65 -12.63 -18.71 21.22
CA LYS A 65 -12.65 -17.28 21.52
C LYS A 65 -11.18 -16.89 21.53
N ARG A 66 -10.71 -16.26 20.44
CA ARG A 66 -9.39 -15.64 20.47
C ARG A 66 -9.48 -14.72 21.68
N PRO A 67 -8.56 -14.80 22.65
CA PRO A 67 -8.56 -13.84 23.75
C PRO A 67 -8.68 -12.48 23.09
N LEU A 68 -9.64 -11.67 23.56
CA LEU A 68 -9.84 -10.29 23.11
C LEU A 68 -8.44 -9.69 23.05
N ARG A 69 -7.93 -9.55 21.84
CA ARG A 69 -6.55 -9.18 21.63
C ARG A 69 -6.59 -7.71 21.96
N ASP A 70 -6.15 -7.36 23.16
CA ASP A 70 -6.18 -6.02 23.72
C ASP A 70 -6.01 -5.00 22.58
N ASP A 71 -7.12 -4.35 22.17
CA ASP A 71 -7.16 -3.58 20.91
C ASP A 71 -6.13 -2.43 20.97
N ASN A 72 -5.80 -2.02 22.19
CA ASN A 72 -4.79 -1.02 22.51
C ASN A 72 -3.34 -1.53 22.44
N SER A 73 -3.10 -2.84 22.33
CA SER A 73 -1.74 -3.39 22.26
C SER A 73 -0.98 -2.96 21.01
N ALA A 74 -1.68 -2.71 19.89
CA ALA A 74 -1.06 -2.14 18.69
C ALA A 74 -0.70 -0.67 18.90
N LEU A 75 -1.63 0.12 19.46
CA LEU A 75 -1.44 1.54 19.74
C LEU A 75 -0.30 1.77 20.73
N LYS A 76 -0.23 0.99 21.81
CA LYS A 76 0.86 1.05 22.80
C LYS A 76 2.23 0.76 22.17
N ARG A 77 2.33 -0.25 21.30
CA ARG A 77 3.57 -0.55 20.57
C ARG A 77 3.96 0.58 19.63
N LEU A 78 2.99 1.21 18.96
CA LEU A 78 3.25 2.37 18.10
C LEU A 78 3.72 3.57 18.92
N GLU A 79 3.12 3.81 20.10
CA GLU A 79 3.52 4.86 21.03
C GLU A 79 4.95 4.65 21.56
N GLU A 80 5.30 3.43 21.95
CA GLU A 80 6.68 3.05 22.35
C GLU A 80 7.69 3.32 21.22
N ILE A 81 7.35 2.97 19.97
CA ILE A 81 8.18 3.25 18.79
C ILE A 81 8.31 4.76 18.56
N ALA A 82 7.20 5.49 18.61
CA ALA A 82 7.18 6.94 18.41
C ALA A 82 8.01 7.69 19.48
N ARG A 83 8.03 7.16 20.72
CA ARG A 83 8.88 7.65 21.81
C ARG A 83 10.33 7.16 21.74
N GLY A 84 10.69 6.34 20.75
CA GLY A 84 12.04 5.77 20.61
C GLY A 84 12.40 4.69 21.63
N GLN A 85 11.44 4.21 22.42
CA GLN A 85 11.63 3.17 23.43
C GLN A 85 11.75 1.78 22.79
N ARG A 86 11.32 1.64 21.54
CA ARG A 86 11.35 0.39 20.79
C ARG A 86 11.81 0.61 19.35
N PRO A 87 12.75 -0.20 18.83
CA PRO A 87 13.16 -0.10 17.43
C PRO A 87 12.07 -0.65 16.50
N ILE A 88 12.00 -0.07 15.29
CA ILE A 88 11.16 -0.58 14.21
C ILE A 88 11.79 -1.86 13.67
N ASP A 89 10.99 -2.92 13.60
CA ASP A 89 11.39 -4.17 12.98
C ASP A 89 11.26 -4.06 11.46
N ILE A 90 12.38 -3.72 10.80
CA ILE A 90 12.43 -3.44 9.36
C ILE A 90 11.91 -4.62 8.54
N THR A 91 12.10 -5.85 9.03
CA THR A 91 11.68 -7.09 8.33
C THR A 91 10.16 -7.24 8.23
N LYS A 92 9.40 -6.43 8.98
CA LYS A 92 7.93 -6.41 8.95
C LYS A 92 7.35 -5.32 8.04
N THR A 93 8.20 -4.55 7.37
CA THR A 93 7.79 -3.50 6.43
C THR A 93 7.48 -4.12 5.06
N GLN A 94 6.54 -3.52 4.31
CA GLN A 94 6.14 -4.03 2.99
C GLN A 94 7.27 -3.91 1.94
N GLU A 95 8.13 -2.91 2.08
CA GLU A 95 9.25 -2.65 1.17
C GLU A 95 10.49 -3.50 1.48
N TYR A 96 10.42 -4.37 2.49
CA TYR A 96 11.55 -5.19 2.89
C TYR A 96 11.87 -6.26 1.85
N VAL A 97 13.14 -6.29 1.42
CA VAL A 97 13.68 -7.32 0.54
C VAL A 97 14.96 -7.84 1.15
N GLU A 98 15.05 -9.16 1.31
CA GLU A 98 16.27 -9.85 1.73
C GLU A 98 16.65 -10.93 0.74
N TRP A 99 17.95 -11.10 0.55
CA TRP A 99 18.49 -12.23 -0.17
C TRP A 99 19.85 -12.61 0.39
N VAL A 100 20.08 -13.92 0.51
CA VAL A 100 21.36 -14.49 0.96
C VAL A 100 21.72 -15.60 0.01
N ASN A 101 22.97 -15.61 -0.43
CA ASN A 101 23.49 -16.75 -1.17
C ASN A 101 23.53 -17.98 -0.23
N PRO A 102 22.92 -19.12 -0.62
CA PRO A 102 22.79 -20.31 0.24
C PRO A 102 24.11 -20.87 0.78
N ARG A 103 25.25 -20.54 0.15
CA ARG A 103 26.59 -20.97 0.58
C ARG A 103 27.09 -20.22 1.82
N TYR A 104 26.47 -19.11 2.20
CA TYR A 104 26.90 -18.30 3.34
C TYR A 104 26.04 -18.52 4.58
N ARG A 105 26.60 -18.20 5.75
CA ARG A 105 25.90 -18.34 7.03
C ARG A 105 24.75 -17.33 7.12
N LYS A 106 23.57 -17.81 7.55
CA LYS A 106 22.38 -16.97 7.83
C LYS A 106 22.63 -15.88 8.90
N GLU A 107 23.68 -16.05 9.70
CA GLU A 107 24.15 -15.06 10.68
C GLU A 107 24.51 -13.71 10.07
N LEU A 108 24.98 -13.69 8.82
CA LEU A 108 25.37 -12.47 8.13
C LEU A 108 24.23 -11.46 8.05
N VAL A 109 23.01 -11.91 7.74
CA VAL A 109 21.82 -11.04 7.69
C VAL A 109 21.47 -10.47 9.06
N ARG A 110 21.53 -11.30 10.10
CA ARG A 110 21.31 -10.84 11.48
C ARG A 110 22.34 -9.80 11.90
N HIS A 111 23.60 -9.96 11.52
CA HIS A 111 24.66 -9.00 11.78
C HIS A 111 24.48 -7.71 10.97
N LEU A 112 24.05 -7.80 9.71
CA LEU A 112 23.66 -6.64 8.90
C LEU A 112 22.52 -5.85 9.55
N HIS A 113 21.46 -6.51 10.02
CA HIS A 113 20.34 -5.84 10.71
C HIS A 113 20.74 -5.16 12.01
N ARG A 114 21.71 -5.72 12.74
CA ARG A 114 22.23 -5.15 13.97
C ARG A 114 23.24 -4.03 13.74
N GLY A 115 23.60 -3.72 12.49
CA GLY A 115 24.61 -2.72 12.18
C GLY A 115 26.03 -3.16 12.57
N CYS A 116 26.30 -4.48 12.61
CA CYS A 116 27.64 -4.99 12.93
C CYS A 116 28.67 -4.75 11.81
N PHE A 117 28.23 -4.30 10.64
CA PHE A 117 29.09 -3.94 9.51
C PHE A 117 29.00 -2.43 9.27
N SER A 118 30.16 -1.77 9.26
CA SER A 118 30.25 -0.36 8.86
C SER A 118 30.01 -0.24 7.36
N VAL A 119 29.17 0.71 6.95
CA VAL A 119 28.99 1.06 5.54
C VAL A 119 30.27 1.75 5.05
N GLN A 120 30.95 1.15 4.07
CA GLN A 120 32.24 1.64 3.59
C GLN A 120 32.14 2.51 2.34
N ASP A 121 31.05 2.34 1.58
CA ASP A 121 30.74 3.15 0.41
C ASP A 121 29.24 3.09 0.08
N PHE A 122 28.75 4.03 -0.72
CA PHE A 122 27.35 4.09 -1.12
C PHE A 122 27.15 4.49 -2.57
N LEU A 123 26.07 4.01 -3.16
CA LEU A 123 25.61 4.39 -4.50
C LEU A 123 24.17 4.91 -4.41
N ASP A 124 23.95 6.12 -4.93
CA ASP A 124 22.61 6.68 -5.10
C ASP A 124 22.11 6.47 -6.54
N LEU A 125 20.97 5.79 -6.65
CA LEU A 125 20.28 5.46 -7.89
C LEU A 125 18.97 6.26 -8.02
N HIS A 126 18.70 7.23 -7.15
CA HIS A 126 17.54 8.09 -7.27
C HIS A 126 17.54 8.82 -8.62
N GLY A 127 16.42 8.70 -9.34
CA GLY A 127 16.23 9.38 -10.62
C GLY A 127 16.89 8.68 -11.82
N TYR A 128 17.65 7.60 -11.60
CA TYR A 128 18.21 6.81 -12.69
C TYR A 128 17.09 6.04 -13.38
N THR A 129 17.16 5.97 -14.70
CA THR A 129 16.39 4.98 -15.45
C THR A 129 16.89 3.56 -15.10
N ARG A 130 16.08 2.54 -15.41
CA ARG A 130 16.47 1.14 -15.16
C ARG A 130 17.81 0.77 -15.82
N GLN A 131 18.07 1.28 -17.03
CA GLN A 131 19.29 0.98 -17.78
C GLN A 131 20.51 1.65 -17.14
N GLU A 132 20.41 2.94 -16.83
CA GLU A 132 21.46 3.69 -16.13
C GLU A 132 21.75 3.08 -14.75
N ALA A 133 20.71 2.74 -13.99
CA ALA A 133 20.86 2.15 -12.66
C ALA A 133 21.60 0.80 -12.71
N LEU A 134 21.31 -0.01 -13.72
CA LEU A 134 21.98 -1.30 -13.91
C LEU A 134 23.46 -1.14 -14.26
N GLU A 135 23.79 -0.17 -15.11
CA GLU A 135 25.17 0.13 -15.49
C GLU A 135 25.97 0.69 -14.30
N ALA A 136 25.42 1.69 -13.61
CA ALA A 136 26.03 2.29 -12.43
C ALA A 136 26.25 1.26 -11.32
N LEU A 137 25.25 0.41 -11.04
CA LEU A 137 25.37 -0.65 -10.04
C LEU A 137 26.47 -1.66 -10.38
N ARG A 138 26.59 -2.07 -11.65
CA ARG A 138 27.64 -2.99 -12.09
C ARG A 138 29.04 -2.40 -11.91
N ASN A 139 29.22 -1.15 -12.31
CA ASN A 139 30.51 -0.47 -12.17
C ASN A 139 30.88 -0.28 -10.70
N PHE A 140 29.92 0.19 -9.88
CA PHE A 140 30.10 0.35 -8.44
C PHE A 140 30.49 -0.95 -7.74
N LEU A 141 29.79 -2.07 -8.01
CA LEU A 141 30.12 -3.35 -7.37
C LEU A 141 31.49 -3.89 -7.82
N ARG A 142 31.89 -3.62 -9.08
CA ARG A 142 33.23 -4.00 -9.57
C ARG A 142 34.32 -3.22 -8.83
N GLU A 143 34.16 -1.91 -8.70
CA GLU A 143 35.09 -1.03 -7.99
C GLU A 143 35.15 -1.35 -6.49
N ALA A 144 34.00 -1.56 -5.86
CA ALA A 144 33.92 -1.95 -4.45
C ALA A 144 34.69 -3.26 -4.19
N ARG A 145 34.56 -4.24 -5.10
CA ARG A 145 35.32 -5.49 -5.03
C ARG A 145 36.81 -5.28 -5.22
N GLN A 146 37.23 -4.46 -6.19
CA GLN A 146 38.64 -4.14 -6.42
C GLN A 146 39.27 -3.43 -5.21
N ARG A 147 38.50 -2.60 -4.52
CA ARG A 147 38.89 -1.90 -3.29
C ARG A 147 38.80 -2.77 -2.03
N GLY A 148 38.34 -4.01 -2.14
CA GLY A 148 38.19 -4.92 -1.00
C GLY A 148 37.10 -4.52 0.01
N LEU A 149 36.07 -3.81 -0.44
CA LEU A 149 34.96 -3.40 0.43
C LEU A 149 34.06 -4.61 0.73
N SER A 150 33.73 -4.77 2.02
CA SER A 150 32.91 -5.85 2.57
C SER A 150 31.44 -5.48 2.72
N CYS A 151 31.13 -4.20 2.95
CA CYS A 151 29.76 -3.71 3.13
C CYS A 151 29.56 -2.36 2.41
N VAL A 152 28.60 -2.32 1.51
CA VAL A 152 28.22 -1.14 0.72
C VAL A 152 26.72 -0.91 0.79
N LYS A 153 26.30 0.34 0.61
CA LYS A 153 24.89 0.76 0.67
C LYS A 153 24.39 1.19 -0.70
N ILE A 154 23.25 0.65 -1.13
CA ILE A 154 22.59 1.09 -2.37
C ILE A 154 21.32 1.86 -2.00
N ILE A 155 21.17 3.06 -2.53
CA ILE A 155 20.03 3.95 -2.29
C ILE A 155 19.23 4.03 -3.58
N HIS A 156 18.15 3.25 -3.72
CA HIS A 156 17.33 3.22 -4.94
C HIS A 156 16.00 3.98 -4.82
N GLY A 157 15.63 4.39 -3.60
CA GLY A 157 14.35 5.05 -3.32
C GLY A 157 13.13 4.12 -3.26
N ARG A 158 11.95 4.69 -2.97
CA ARG A 158 10.71 3.90 -2.77
C ARG A 158 9.96 3.48 -4.05
N GLY A 159 10.51 3.78 -5.23
CA GLY A 159 9.93 3.33 -6.51
C GLY A 159 8.67 4.07 -6.99
N LEU A 160 8.22 5.13 -6.31
CA LEU A 160 7.00 5.90 -6.66
C LEU A 160 7.05 6.66 -8.00
N ARG A 161 8.16 6.60 -8.73
CA ARG A 161 8.40 7.35 -9.99
C ARG A 161 8.93 6.49 -11.14
N SER A 162 9.00 5.17 -11.00
CA SER A 162 9.31 4.29 -12.13
C SER A 162 8.07 4.21 -13.02
N VAL A 163 8.11 4.83 -14.20
CA VAL A 163 7.14 4.50 -15.26
C VAL A 163 7.32 3.02 -15.57
N ARG A 164 6.24 2.24 -15.52
CA ARG A 164 6.27 0.80 -15.83
C ARG A 164 6.68 0.56 -17.27
#